data_AF-A0A6J7PZF6-F1
#
_entry.id   AF-A0A6J7PZF6-F1
#
_cell.length_a   1.000
_cell.length_b   1.000
_cell.length_c   1.000
_cell.angle_alpha   90.00
_cell.angle_beta   90.00
_cell.angle_gamma   90.00
#
_symmetry.space_group_name_H-M   'P 1'
#
loop_
_entity.id
_entity.type
_entity.pdbx_description
1 polymer ?
#
loop_
_entity_poly.entity_id
_entity_poly.type
_entity_poly.pdbx_seq_one_letter_code
_entity_poly.pdbx_strand_id
1 'polypeptide(L)' 'MEGLLHAIENSLPRPSVEIKTVVPYDRGDLIHAIHEHGEILSEEYVAEGTAIHARVNPSLAEKLSRL' A
#
# COMPACT_ATOMS: atom_id res chain seq x y z
N MET A 1 -1.85 -12.44 -41.50
CA MET A 1 -2.81 -11.35 -41.22
C MET A 1 -3.22 -11.48 -39.78
N GLU A 2 -2.61 -10.61 -38.99
CA GLU A 2 -2.74 -10.51 -37.53
C GLU A 2 -4.11 -9.94 -37.15
N GLY A 3 -4.63 -10.34 -35.99
CA GLY A 3 -5.78 -9.68 -35.39
C GLY A 3 -6.78 -10.64 -34.79
N LEU A 4 -6.48 -11.17 -33.60
CA LEU A 4 -7.54 -11.65 -32.72
C LEU A 4 -7.21 -11.38 -31.26
N LEU A 5 -7.93 -10.37 -30.76
CA LEU A 5 -8.19 -10.03 -29.35
C LEU A 5 -6.96 -9.94 -28.45
N HIS A 6 -6.37 -8.73 -28.42
CA HIS A 6 -5.75 -8.22 -27.19
C HIS A 6 -6.91 -8.00 -26.21
N ALA A 7 -7.19 -9.04 -25.40
CA ALA A 7 -8.14 -8.94 -24.31
C ALA A 7 -7.69 -7.81 -23.39
N ILE A 8 -8.68 -7.07 -22.92
CA ILE A 8 -8.55 -5.90 -22.08
C ILE A 8 -8.05 -6.39 -20.71
N GLU A 9 -6.76 -6.69 -20.61
CA GLU A 9 -6.14 -7.11 -19.37
C GLU A 9 -5.81 -5.87 -18.54
N ASN A 10 -6.56 -5.73 -17.45
CA ASN A 10 -6.25 -4.96 -16.25
C ASN A 10 -6.60 -3.47 -16.24
N SER A 11 -7.89 -3.18 -16.38
CA SER A 11 -8.52 -2.06 -15.67
C SER A 11 -8.84 -2.44 -14.21
N LEU A 12 -7.89 -3.11 -13.54
CA LEU A 12 -7.85 -3.19 -12.09
C LEU A 12 -6.85 -2.12 -11.67
N PRO A 13 -7.21 -1.15 -10.80
CA PRO A 13 -6.23 -0.26 -10.19
C PRO A 13 -5.31 -1.13 -9.35
N ARG A 14 -4.24 -1.64 -9.97
CA ARG A 14 -3.23 -2.42 -9.28
C ARG A 14 -2.70 -1.51 -8.16
N PRO A 15 -2.62 -1.99 -6.90
CA PRO A 15 -2.03 -1.22 -5.82
C PRO A 15 -0.58 -0.87 -6.23
N SER A 16 -0.42 0.35 -6.74
CA SER A 16 0.83 0.82 -7.36
C SER A 16 1.49 1.91 -6.54
N VAL A 17 0.87 2.31 -5.42
CA VAL A 17 1.42 3.37 -4.58
C VAL A 17 2.23 2.74 -3.47
N GLU A 18 3.53 2.77 -3.65
CA GLU A 18 4.50 2.45 -2.63
C GLU A 18 4.52 3.56 -1.58
N ILE A 19 4.24 3.20 -0.33
CA ILE A 19 4.32 4.09 0.82
C ILE A 19 5.42 3.63 1.76
N LYS A 20 6.12 4.60 2.35
CA LYS A 20 7.07 4.40 3.44
C LYS A 20 6.70 5.36 4.54
N THR A 21 6.17 4.83 5.63
CA THR A 21 5.75 5.65 6.77
C THR A 21 6.13 4.97 8.07
N VAL A 22 6.46 5.78 9.07
CA VAL A 22 6.71 5.29 10.42
C VAL A 22 5.40 5.37 11.17
N VAL A 23 4.83 4.21 11.49
CA VAL A 23 3.61 4.13 12.28
C VAL A 23 4.02 4.05 13.74
N PRO A 24 3.74 5.07 14.57
CA PRO A 24 4.03 5.00 16.00
C PRO A 24 3.23 3.86 16.63
N TYR A 25 3.78 3.23 17.69
CA TYR A 25 3.12 2.11 18.37
C TYR A 25 1.72 2.45 18.91
N ASP A 26 1.46 3.73 19.18
CA ASP A 26 0.15 4.26 19.58
C ASP A 26 -0.92 4.15 18.47
N ARG A 27 -0.49 4.04 17.20
CA ARG A 27 -1.37 4.03 16.01
C ARG A 27 -1.37 2.69 15.28
N GLY A 28 -1.41 1.59 16.03
CA GLY A 28 -1.51 0.22 15.48
C GLY A 28 -2.72 -0.01 14.55
N ASP A 29 -3.76 0.80 14.66
CA ASP A 29 -4.92 0.80 13.74
C ASP A 29 -4.51 1.04 12.28
N LEU A 30 -3.47 1.87 12.03
CA LEU A 30 -2.95 2.12 10.69
C LEU A 30 -2.18 0.93 10.13
N ILE A 31 -1.42 0.22 10.99
CA ILE A 31 -0.77 -1.04 10.61
C ILE A 31 -1.84 -2.04 10.18
N HIS A 32 -2.89 -2.22 10.99
CA HIS A 32 -3.98 -3.12 10.66
C HIS A 32 -4.66 -2.76 9.32
N ALA A 33 -4.90 -1.47 9.05
CA ALA A 33 -5.45 -1.03 7.78
C ALA A 33 -4.52 -1.31 6.57
N ILE A 34 -3.21 -1.22 6.76
CA ILE A 34 -2.21 -1.58 5.73
C ILE A 34 -2.17 -3.10 5.51
N HIS A 35 -2.34 -3.91 6.56
CA HIS A 35 -2.46 -5.37 6.43
C HIS A 35 -3.77 -5.79 5.72
N GLU A 36 -4.89 -5.09 5.95
CA GLU A 36 -6.20 -5.42 5.37
C GLU A 36 -6.35 -4.96 3.90
N HIS A 37 -5.77 -3.80 3.57
CA HIS A 37 -6.03 -3.13 2.29
C HIS A 37 -4.75 -2.86 1.47
N GLY A 38 -3.59 -3.28 1.97
CA GLY A 38 -2.30 -3.12 1.33
C GLY A 38 -1.50 -4.42 1.31
N GLU A 39 -0.36 -4.37 0.63
CA GLU A 39 0.63 -5.44 0.57
C GLU A 39 1.92 -4.94 1.19
N ILE A 40 2.33 -5.52 2.32
CA ILE A 40 3.56 -5.12 3.02
C ILE A 40 4.76 -5.69 2.29
N LEU A 41 5.68 -4.81 1.90
CA LEU A 41 6.96 -5.16 1.28
C LEU A 41 8.04 -5.34 2.35
N SER A 42 8.02 -4.49 3.37
CA SER A 42 8.97 -4.52 4.48
C SER A 42 8.40 -3.82 5.71
N GLU A 43 8.74 -4.31 6.89
CA GLU A 43 8.45 -3.67 8.16
C GLU A 43 9.69 -3.70 9.04
N GLU A 44 10.03 -2.57 9.65
CA GLU A 44 11.20 -2.43 10.53
C GLU A 44 10.78 -1.75 11.83
N TYR A 45 11.14 -2.36 12.96
CA TYR A 45 10.86 -1.81 14.28
C TYR A 45 11.94 -0.80 14.66
N VAL A 46 11.55 0.46 14.78
CA VAL A 46 12.42 1.59 15.15
C VAL A 46 12.01 2.19 16.50
N ALA A 47 12.82 3.08 17.04
CA ALA A 47 12.55 3.72 18.32
C ALA A 47 11.28 4.61 18.28
N GLU A 48 10.94 5.16 17.12
CA GLU A 48 9.77 6.01 16.90
C GLU A 48 8.47 5.23 16.63
N GLY A 49 8.56 3.93 16.32
CA GLY A 49 7.42 3.10 15.91
C GLY A 49 7.82 1.94 14.99
N THR A 50 6.88 1.48 14.16
CA THR A 50 7.15 0.52 13.09
C THR A 50 7.23 1.25 11.76
N ALA A 51 8.42 1.30 11.17
CA ALA A 51 8.62 1.75 9.80
C ALA A 51 8.02 0.70 8.86
N ILE A 52 6.87 1.03 8.25
CA ILE A 52 6.22 0.18 7.27
C ILE A 52 6.50 0.70 5.87
N HIS A 53 6.92 -0.23 5.03
CA HIS A 53 7.02 -0.11 3.59
C HIS A 53 5.99 -1.06 2.97
N ALA A 54 4.93 -0.50 2.39
CA ALA A 54 3.85 -1.28 1.81
C ALA A 54 3.40 -0.69 0.47
N ARG A 55 2.77 -1.51 -0.37
CA ARG A 55 2.01 -1.05 -1.54
C ARG A 55 0.55 -1.03 -1.20
N VAL A 56 -0.04 0.15 -1.31
CA VAL A 56 -1.45 0.36 -1.05
C VAL A 56 -2.15 0.85 -2.32
N ASN A 57 -3.47 0.75 -2.32
CA ASN A 57 -4.28 1.43 -3.32
C ASN A 57 -4.17 2.96 -3.15
N PRO A 58 -4.32 3.74 -4.24
CA PRO A 58 -4.18 5.19 -4.20
C PRO A 58 -5.10 5.86 -3.16
N SER A 59 -6.31 5.33 -2.95
CA SER A 59 -7.24 5.85 -1.94
C SER A 59 -6.74 5.71 -0.50
N LEU A 60 -5.99 4.65 -0.18
CA LEU A 60 -5.37 4.49 1.14
C LEU A 60 -4.07 5.29 1.25
N ALA A 61 -3.31 5.40 0.16
CA ALA A 61 -2.14 6.28 0.12
C ALA A 61 -2.49 7.74 0.41
N GLU A 62 -3.61 8.26 -0.14
CA GLU A 62 -4.07 9.62 0.17
C GLU A 62 -4.43 9.82 1.64
N LYS A 63 -5.02 8.80 2.29
CA LYS A 63 -5.30 8.84 3.73
C LYS A 63 -4.02 8.88 4.56
N LEU A 64 -3.02 8.08 4.16
CA LEU A 64 -1.75 7.96 4.87
C LEU A 64 -0.81 9.14 4.62
N SER A 65 -0.88 9.78 3.44
CA SER A 65 -0.14 11.01 3.13
C SER A 65 -0.66 12.24 3.89
N ARG A 66 -1.80 12.13 4.58
CA ARG A 66 -2.43 13.22 5.34
C ARG A 66 -2.23 13.09 6.85
N LEU A 67 -1.45 12.10 7.29
CA LEU A 67 -0.91 12.01 8.65
C LEU A 67 0.19 13.06 8.85
#